data_AF-A0A7J4ESQ0-F1
#
_entry.id   AF-A0A7J4ESQ0-F1
#
_cell.length_a   1.000
_cell.length_b   1.000
_cell.length_c   1.000
_cell.angle_alpha   90.00
_cell.angle_beta   90.00
_cell.angle_gamma   90.00
#
_symmetry.space_group_name_H-M   'P 1'
#
loop_
_entity.id
_entity.type
_entity.pdbx_description
1 polymer ?
#
loop_
_entity_poly.entity_id
_entity_poly.type
_entity_poly.pdbx_seq_one_letter_code
_entity_poly.pdbx_strand_id
1 'polypeptide(L)' 'MKKSTIISALIISLLILTTSYASIAPEEEWNRTYGGESFDYAYSVLQTSDGYIIAGVTTSYGSGKEDAWVIKT' A
#
# COMPACT_ATOMS: atom_id res chain seq x y z
N MET A 1 -21.48 -22.32 35.97
CA MET A 1 -21.51 -22.09 34.50
C MET A 1 -21.86 -23.39 33.78
N LYS A 2 -22.68 -23.33 32.73
CA LYS A 2 -23.06 -24.54 31.96
C LYS A 2 -21.91 -24.92 31.03
N LYS A 3 -21.62 -26.23 30.88
CA LYS A 3 -20.54 -26.74 30.00
C LYS A 3 -20.67 -26.27 28.55
N SER A 4 -21.90 -26.04 28.08
CA SER A 4 -22.20 -25.49 26.75
C SER A 4 -21.66 -24.07 26.55
N THR A 5 -21.66 -23.23 27.59
CA THR A 5 -21.15 -21.85 27.54
C THR A 5 -19.63 -21.80 27.39
N ILE A 6 -18.92 -22.79 27.95
CA ILE A 6 -17.45 -22.88 27.86
C ILE A 6 -17.03 -23.33 26.45
N ILE A 7 -17.73 -24.32 25.89
CA ILE A 7 -17.43 -24.84 24.54
C ILE A 7 -17.66 -23.75 23.48
N SER A 8 -18.76 -22.99 23.57
CA SER A 8 -19.01 -21.88 22.64
C SER A 8 -17.95 -20.78 22.74
N ALA A 9 -17.49 -20.47 23.96
CA ALA A 9 -16.44 -19.46 24.16
C ALA A 9 -15.08 -19.88 23.56
N LEU A 10 -14.74 -21.17 23.65
CA LEU A 10 -13.50 -21.71 23.06
C LEU A 10 -13.55 -21.71 21.52
N ILE A 11 -14.70 -22.04 20.93
CA ILE A 11 -14.88 -22.01 19.47
C ILE A 11 -14.76 -20.58 18.93
N ILE A 12 -15.38 -19.60 19.61
CA ILE A 12 -15.28 -18.17 19.24
C ILE A 12 -13.83 -17.69 19.33
N SER A 13 -13.11 -18.04 20.41
CA SER A 13 -11.68 -17.68 20.55
C SER A 13 -10.80 -18.30 19.46
N LEU A 14 -11.08 -19.55 19.06
CA LEU A 14 -10.32 -20.23 18.01
C LEU A 14 -10.58 -19.61 16.62
N LEU A 15 -11.82 -19.22 16.34
CA LEU A 15 -12.18 -18.51 15.10
C LEU A 15 -11.44 -17.17 14.97
N ILE A 16 -11.39 -16.38 16.05
CA ILE A 16 -10.69 -15.08 16.08
C ILE A 16 -9.19 -15.24 15.82
N LEU A 17 -8.57 -16.28 16.40
CA LEU A 17 -7.16 -16.56 16.16
C LEU A 17 -6.92 -16.93 14.69
N THR A 18 -7.76 -17.77 14.09
CA THR A 18 -7.59 -18.17 12.68
C THR A 18 -7.73 -17.01 11.69
N THR A 19 -8.57 -16.00 11.99
CA THR A 19 -8.70 -14.81 11.13
C THR A 19 -7.46 -13.92 11.15
N SER A 20 -6.75 -13.84 12.29
CA SER A 20 -5.48 -13.10 12.41
C SER A 20 -4.26 -13.82 11.84
N TYR A 21 -4.39 -15.11 11.51
CA TYR A 21 -3.32 -15.92 10.91
C TYR A 21 -3.36 -15.95 9.38
N ALA A 22 -4.35 -15.32 8.74
CA ALA A 22 -4.35 -15.13 7.29
C ALA A 22 -3.28 -14.08 6.91
N SER A 23 -2.34 -14.52 6.08
CA SER A 23 -1.12 -13.86 5.58
C SER A 23 -0.10 -13.39 6.64
N ILE A 24 0.99 -14.16 6.76
CA ILE A 24 2.23 -13.79 7.46
C ILE A 24 2.97 -12.65 6.73
N ALA A 25 2.51 -12.26 5.54
CA ALA A 25 2.95 -11.08 4.82
C ALA A 25 2.00 -9.90 5.13
N PRO A 26 2.51 -8.67 5.28
CA PRO A 26 1.67 -7.48 5.32
C PRO A 26 0.72 -7.47 4.12
N GLU A 27 -0.56 -7.19 4.38
CA GLU A 27 -1.53 -6.93 3.32
C GLU A 27 -1.19 -5.57 2.67
N GLU A 28 -1.21 -5.52 1.34
CA GLU A 28 -1.00 -4.26 0.63
C GLU A 28 -2.21 -3.34 0.85
N GLU A 29 -1.99 -2.20 1.50
CA GLU A 29 -3.08 -1.25 1.75
C GLU A 29 -3.50 -0.47 0.50
N TRP A 30 -2.54 -0.11 -0.36
CA TRP A 30 -2.79 0.53 -1.65
C TRP A 30 -1.55 0.45 -2.56
N ASN A 31 -1.79 0.51 -3.87
CA ASN A 31 -0.75 0.75 -4.86
C ASN A 31 -1.26 1.73 -5.94
N ARG A 32 -0.34 2.49 -6.53
CA ARG A 32 -0.59 3.31 -7.73
C ARG A 32 0.67 3.38 -8.57
N THR A 33 0.52 3.18 -9.87
CA THR A 33 1.61 3.32 -10.85
C THR A 33 1.56 4.70 -11.49
N TYR A 34 2.73 5.31 -11.65
CA TYR A 34 2.90 6.59 -12.32
C TYR A 34 3.87 6.39 -13.50
N GLY A 35 3.50 6.91 -14.66
CA GLY A 35 4.32 6.89 -15.87
C GLY A 35 3.42 6.86 -17.11
N GLY A 36 4.01 6.78 -18.30
CA GLY A 36 3.27 6.68 -19.57
C GLY A 36 3.95 5.79 -20.60
N GLU A 37 3.83 6.14 -21.88
CA GLU A 37 4.31 5.30 -23.00
C GLU A 37 5.84 5.30 -23.17
N SER A 38 6.56 6.14 -22.42
CA SER A 38 8.01 6.35 -22.55
C SER A 38 8.72 6.17 -21.20
N PHE A 39 9.96 6.62 -21.10
CA PHE A 39 10.79 6.51 -19.90
C PHE A 39 10.39 7.53 -18.82
N ASP A 40 10.25 7.04 -17.60
CA ASP A 40 9.97 7.83 -16.40
C ASP A 40 10.86 7.36 -15.26
N TYR A 41 11.53 8.31 -14.60
CA TYR A 41 12.51 8.02 -13.56
C TYR A 41 12.16 8.78 -12.28
N ALA A 42 11.97 8.06 -11.18
CA ALA A 42 11.86 8.64 -9.84
C ALA A 42 13.25 8.66 -9.17
N TYR A 43 13.72 9.83 -8.77
CA TYR A 43 15.03 10.00 -8.15
C TYR A 43 14.97 10.25 -6.65
N SER A 44 13.86 10.80 -6.15
CA SER A 44 13.69 11.11 -4.74
C SER A 44 12.25 10.92 -4.30
N VAL A 45 12.08 10.48 -3.06
CA VAL A 45 10.79 10.38 -2.38
C VAL A 45 10.90 11.01 -1.00
N LEU A 46 9.91 11.81 -0.62
CA LEU A 46 9.78 12.44 0.68
C LEU A 46 8.39 12.16 1.24
N GLN A 47 8.31 11.59 2.44
CA GLN A 47 7.04 11.46 3.16
C GLN A 47 6.59 12.82 3.70
N THR A 48 5.31 13.13 3.52
CA THR A 48 4.61 14.29 4.11
C THR A 48 3.61 13.81 5.16
N SER A 49 2.99 14.75 5.90
CA SER A 49 1.97 14.41 6.89
C SER A 49 0.72 13.75 6.30
N ASP A 50 0.50 13.92 5.00
CA ASP A 50 -0.69 13.49 4.26
C ASP A 50 -0.40 12.52 3.11
N GLY A 51 0.86 12.13 2.89
CA GLY A 51 1.24 11.28 1.76
C GLY A 51 2.74 11.34 1.47
N TYR A 52 3.08 11.42 0.19
CA TYR A 52 4.45 11.45 -0.32
C TYR A 52 4.58 12.45 -1.47
N ILE A 53 5.77 13.01 -1.60
CA ILE A 53 6.22 13.76 -2.78
C ILE A 53 7.28 12.90 -3.47
N ILE A 54 7.11 12.68 -4.77
CA ILE A 54 8.08 11.97 -5.62
C ILE A 54 8.59 12.95 -6.65
N ALA A 55 9.91 13.07 -6.77
CA ALA A 55 10.56 13.95 -7.74
C ALA A 55 11.42 13.15 -8.71
N GLY A 56 11.39 13.54 -9.98
CA GLY A 56 11.99 12.77 -11.05
C GLY A 56 11.97 13.49 -12.39
N VAL A 57 12.21 12.73 -13.44
CA VAL A 57 12.06 13.17 -14.83
C VAL A 57 11.08 12.27 -15.56
N THR A 58 10.39 12.85 -16.54
CA THR A 58 9.47 12.15 -17.43
C THR A 58 9.84 12.45 -18.88
N THR A 59 9.76 11.43 -19.72
CA THR A 59 9.72 11.56 -21.18
C THR A 59 8.36 11.15 -21.75
N SER A 60 7.47 10.70 -20.87
CA SER A 60 6.09 10.30 -21.18
C SER A 60 5.12 11.49 -21.20
N TYR A 61 5.47 12.57 -20.51
CA TYR A 61 4.64 13.77 -20.38
C TYR A 61 5.45 15.03 -20.71
N GLY A 62 4.74 16.09 -21.09
CA GLY A 62 5.34 17.41 -21.34
C GLY A 62 5.64 17.67 -22.82
N SER A 63 6.61 18.54 -23.09
CA SER A 63 6.95 19.00 -24.44
C SER A 63 8.46 19.01 -24.72
N GLY A 64 9.28 18.69 -23.71
CA GLY A 64 10.71 18.50 -23.82
C GLY A 64 11.09 17.07 -24.18
N LYS A 65 12.40 16.82 -24.30
CA LYS A 65 12.93 15.45 -24.38
C LYS A 65 12.91 14.74 -23.02
N GLU A 66 13.17 15.50 -21.97
CA GLU A 66 13.03 15.13 -20.56
C GLU A 66 12.46 16.36 -19.84
N ASP A 67 11.36 16.18 -19.14
CA ASP A 67 10.69 17.22 -18.37
C ASP A 67 10.78 16.89 -16.87
N ALA A 68 10.93 17.94 -16.03
CA ALA A 68 10.91 17.79 -14.59
C ALA A 68 9.51 17.34 -14.14
N TRP A 69 9.46 16.33 -13.28
CA TRP A 69 8.20 15.73 -12.86
C TRP A 69 8.11 15.61 -11.33
N VAL A 70 7.01 16.11 -10.77
CA VAL A 70 6.73 16.07 -9.34
C VAL A 70 5.33 15.51 -9.14
N ILE A 71 5.23 14.46 -8.31
CA ILE A 71 3.98 13.76 -7.98
C ILE A 71 3.71 13.93 -6.49
N LYS A 72 2.46 14.23 -6.14
CA LYS A 72 1.95 14.13 -4.76
C LYS A 72 0.96 12.97 -4.69
N THR A 73 1.15 12.06 -3.73
CA THR A 73 0.26 10.90 -3.50
C THR A 73 -0.90 11.26 -2.61
#